data_AF-A0A1S2HMF7-F1
#
_entry.id   AF-A0A1S2HMF7-F1
#
_cell.length_a   1.000
_cell.length_b   1.000
_cell.length_c   1.000
_cell.angle_alpha   90.00
_cell.angle_beta   90.00
_cell.angle_gamma   90.00
#
_symmetry.space_group_name_H-M   'P 1'
#
loop_
_entity.id
_entity.type
_entity.pdbx_description
1 polymer ?
#
loop_
_entity_poly.entity_id
_entity_poly.type
_entity_poly.pdbx_seq_one_letter_code
_entity_poly.pdbx_strand_id
1 'polypeptide(L)'
;MTAHVVGGPGWVIRADDLRPEITDLRAFRLGLTGDPLAEPLELLWSGGAAAAIDLLDGHEPSRRVRALRADCLRDLGETDAAVAEYDALVSECVGTGHEAVMRQHRGKALLAAGRADRAVDDFRRVVELRLDGDPDLLASARLALAVALSRERTPD
;
A
#
# COMPACT_ATOMS: atom_id res chain seq x y z
N MET A 1 4.42 -21.63 1.42
CA MET A 1 4.41 -20.55 0.43
C MET A 1 3.13 -19.77 0.63
N THR A 2 3.21 -18.53 1.07
CA THR A 2 2.03 -17.68 1.24
C THR A 2 1.56 -17.23 -0.13
N ALA A 3 0.28 -17.41 -0.45
CA ALA A 3 -0.26 -17.10 -1.77
C ALA A 3 -0.44 -15.59 -1.95
N HIS A 4 -0.22 -15.10 -3.17
CA HIS A 4 -0.57 -13.73 -3.57
C HIS A 4 -2.07 -13.49 -3.40
N VAL A 5 -2.44 -12.28 -3.01
CA VAL A 5 -3.86 -11.88 -2.88
C VAL A 5 -4.24 -11.08 -4.11
N VAL A 6 -5.32 -11.47 -4.79
CA VAL A 6 -5.84 -10.70 -5.94
C VAL A 6 -6.27 -9.32 -5.43
N GLY A 7 -5.71 -8.26 -6.03
CA GLY A 7 -6.05 -6.89 -5.67
C GLY A 7 -7.11 -6.27 -6.58
N GLY A 8 -7.20 -6.77 -7.82
CA GLY A 8 -8.15 -6.31 -8.81
C GLY A 8 -7.81 -6.86 -10.20
N PRO A 9 -8.41 -6.29 -11.27
CA PRO A 9 -8.17 -6.74 -12.63
C PRO A 9 -6.70 -6.64 -13.02
N GLY A 10 -6.05 -7.79 -13.27
CA GLY A 10 -4.67 -7.85 -13.77
C GLY A 10 -3.57 -7.49 -12.78
N TRP A 11 -3.84 -7.51 -11.47
CA TRP A 11 -2.78 -7.29 -10.47
C TRP A 11 -3.04 -8.00 -9.12
N VAL A 12 -1.96 -8.25 -8.40
CA VAL A 12 -1.97 -8.95 -7.10
C VAL A 12 -1.15 -8.18 -6.06
N ILE A 13 -1.36 -8.48 -4.78
CA ILE A 13 -0.45 -8.13 -3.69
C ILE A 13 0.52 -9.29 -3.49
N ARG A 14 1.82 -8.99 -3.60
CA ARG A 14 2.85 -9.99 -3.38
C ARG A 14 2.97 -10.36 -1.90
N ALA A 15 3.22 -11.64 -1.61
CA ALA A 15 3.18 -12.15 -0.24
C ALA A 15 4.52 -12.02 0.50
N ASP A 16 5.60 -11.76 -0.24
CA ASP A 16 6.96 -11.56 0.25
C ASP A 16 7.18 -10.15 0.84
N ASP A 17 6.67 -9.13 0.16
CA ASP A 17 6.89 -7.73 0.53
C ASP A 17 5.64 -6.85 0.51
N LEU A 18 4.46 -7.41 0.24
CA LEU A 18 3.16 -6.72 0.24
C LEU A 18 3.03 -5.61 -0.82
N ARG A 19 3.96 -5.53 -1.77
CA ARG A 19 3.87 -4.59 -2.90
C ARG A 19 2.92 -5.13 -3.96
N PRO A 20 2.21 -4.25 -4.68
CA PRO A 20 1.45 -4.66 -5.85
C PRO A 20 2.36 -5.17 -6.97
N GLU A 21 1.85 -6.08 -7.79
CA GLU A 21 2.47 -6.57 -9.02
C GLU A 21 1.40 -6.67 -10.11
N ILE A 22 1.70 -6.12 -11.28
CA ILE A 22 0.85 -6.25 -12.47
C ILE A 22 1.09 -7.63 -13.09
N THR A 23 0.04 -8.44 -13.17
CA THR A 23 0.08 -9.80 -13.74
C THR A 23 -0.53 -9.86 -15.15
N ASP A 24 -1.41 -8.93 -15.49
CA ASP A 24 -1.95 -8.74 -16.84
C ASP A 24 -2.09 -7.24 -17.11
N LEU A 25 -1.18 -6.70 -17.91
CA LEU A 25 -1.12 -5.27 -18.23
C LEU A 25 -2.38 -4.78 -18.96
N ARG A 26 -2.99 -5.62 -19.81
CA ARG A 26 -4.19 -5.23 -20.56
C ARG A 26 -5.38 -5.12 -19.62
N ALA A 27 -5.58 -6.12 -18.76
CA ALA A 27 -6.65 -6.11 -17.78
C ALA A 27 -6.48 -4.97 -16.76
N PHE A 28 -5.24 -4.72 -16.33
CA PHE A 28 -4.89 -3.62 -15.44
C PHE A 28 -5.24 -2.26 -16.04
N ARG A 29 -4.76 -1.97 -17.26
CA ARG A 29 -5.08 -0.71 -17.95
C ARG A 29 -6.58 -0.54 -18.19
N LEU A 30 -7.29 -1.61 -18.56
CA LEU A 30 -8.73 -1.56 -18.74
C LEU A 30 -9.44 -1.17 -17.43
N GLY A 31 -9.02 -1.75 -16.30
CA GLY A 31 -9.55 -1.44 -14.97
C GLY A 31 -9.33 0.00 -14.51
N LEU A 32 -8.34 0.70 -15.08
CA LEU A 32 -8.01 2.10 -14.77
C LEU A 32 -8.48 3.09 -15.85
N THR A 33 -9.32 2.65 -16.79
CA THR A 33 -9.81 3.52 -17.87
C THR A 33 -10.51 4.76 -17.29
N GLY A 34 -9.98 5.94 -17.62
CA GLY A 34 -10.51 7.23 -17.14
C GLY A 34 -9.94 7.69 -15.80
N ASP A 35 -9.07 6.91 -15.15
CA ASP A 35 -8.36 7.32 -13.95
C ASP A 35 -7.19 8.27 -14.31
N PRO A 36 -7.17 9.52 -13.83
CA PRO A 36 -6.08 10.45 -14.12
C PRO A 36 -4.73 10.01 -13.52
N LEU A 37 -4.72 9.04 -12.60
CA LEU A 37 -3.52 8.50 -11.97
C LEU A 37 -3.13 7.14 -12.54
N ALA A 38 -3.70 6.72 -13.67
CA ALA A 38 -3.41 5.41 -14.26
C ALA A 38 -1.93 5.24 -14.62
N GLU A 39 -1.33 6.25 -15.25
CA GLU A 39 0.08 6.22 -15.67
C GLU A 39 1.07 6.18 -14.50
N PRO A 40 1.00 7.08 -13.48
CA PRO A 40 1.89 6.97 -12.33
C PRO A 40 1.68 5.67 -11.54
N LEU A 41 0.46 5.13 -11.49
CA LEU A 41 0.19 3.85 -10.83
C LEU A 41 0.84 2.68 -11.56
N GLU A 42 0.74 2.66 -12.90
CA GLU A 42 1.40 1.66 -13.73
C GLU A 42 2.92 1.70 -13.55
N LEU A 43 3.52 2.88 -13.59
CA LEU A 43 4.95 3.08 -13.39
C LEU A 43 5.38 2.59 -12.01
N LEU A 44 4.67 2.97 -10.95
CA LEU A 44 4.96 2.53 -9.59
C LEU A 44 4.96 0.99 -9.49
N TRP A 45 3.94 0.32 -10.03
CA TRP A 45 3.78 -1.13 -9.92
C TRP A 45 4.60 -1.94 -10.94
N SER A 46 5.33 -1.27 -11.82
CA SER A 46 6.29 -1.86 -12.76
C SER A 46 7.76 -1.50 -12.43
N GLY A 47 8.01 -0.87 -11.28
CA GLY A 47 9.36 -0.54 -10.79
C GLY A 47 9.87 0.85 -11.18
N GLY A 48 9.07 1.66 -11.89
CA GLY A 48 9.37 3.03 -12.27
C GLY A 48 9.02 4.08 -11.21
N ALA A 49 9.31 3.82 -9.92
CA ALA A 49 8.89 4.68 -8.81
C ALA A 49 9.37 6.14 -8.92
N ALA A 50 10.59 6.38 -9.43
CA ALA A 50 11.11 7.74 -9.65
C ALA A 50 10.28 8.50 -10.70
N ALA A 51 10.03 7.89 -11.86
CA ALA A 51 9.20 8.49 -12.90
C ALA A 51 7.74 8.69 -12.44
N ALA A 52 7.22 7.78 -11.61
CA ALA A 52 5.90 7.93 -11.02
C ALA A 52 5.81 9.16 -10.10
N ILE A 53 6.83 9.44 -9.28
CA ILE A 53 6.89 10.66 -8.45
C ILE A 53 6.86 11.90 -9.33
N ASP A 54 7.68 11.96 -10.37
CA ASP A 54 7.75 13.12 -11.26
C ASP A 54 6.39 13.46 -11.88
N LEU A 55 5.61 12.44 -12.26
CA LEU A 55 4.24 12.63 -12.74
C LEU A 55 3.30 13.08 -11.62
N LEU A 56 3.36 12.44 -10.44
CA LEU A 56 2.49 12.75 -9.30
C LEU A 56 2.68 14.18 -8.79
N ASP A 57 3.91 14.72 -8.83
CA ASP A 57 4.22 16.09 -8.42
C ASP A 57 3.56 17.14 -9.35
N GLY A 58 3.10 16.73 -10.54
CA GLY A 58 2.28 17.56 -11.44
C GLY A 58 0.78 17.61 -11.10
N HIS A 59 0.30 16.80 -10.15
CA HIS A 59 -1.11 16.77 -9.74
C HIS A 59 -1.36 17.59 -8.47
N GLU A 60 -2.61 18.02 -8.25
CA GLU A 60 -3.02 18.55 -6.95
C GLU A 60 -2.74 17.50 -5.85
N PRO A 61 -2.19 17.90 -4.67
CA PRO A 61 -1.82 16.99 -3.58
C PRO A 61 -3.05 16.45 -2.82
N SER A 62 -3.96 15.77 -3.53
CA SER A 62 -5.04 15.01 -2.94
C SER A 62 -4.51 13.89 -2.06
N ARG A 63 -5.35 13.37 -1.14
CA ARG A 63 -5.01 12.21 -0.29
C ARG A 63 -4.45 11.04 -1.11
N ARG A 64 -5.05 10.75 -2.27
CA ARG A 64 -4.64 9.64 -3.14
C ARG A 64 -3.27 9.92 -3.78
N VAL A 65 -3.03 11.14 -4.27
CA VAL A 65 -1.73 11.54 -4.82
C VAL A 65 -0.65 11.45 -3.76
N ARG A 66 -0.90 12.00 -2.56
CA ARG A 66 0.01 11.91 -1.40
C ARG A 66 0.32 10.46 -1.03
N ALA A 67 -0.69 9.61 -0.99
CA ALA A 67 -0.51 8.18 -0.70
C ALA A 67 0.32 7.46 -1.76
N LEU A 68 0.09 7.71 -3.06
CA LEU A 68 0.88 7.10 -4.13
C LEU A 68 2.32 7.61 -4.14
N ARG A 69 2.53 8.90 -3.86
CA ARG A 69 3.87 9.48 -3.71
C ARG A 69 4.62 8.83 -2.56
N ALA A 70 3.97 8.62 -1.42
CA ALA A 70 4.55 7.90 -0.28
C ALA A 70 4.86 6.42 -0.60
N ASP A 71 4.02 5.73 -1.39
CA ASP A 71 4.34 4.39 -1.89
C ASP A 71 5.58 4.41 -2.79
N CYS A 72 5.77 5.45 -3.62
CA CYS A 72 6.97 5.61 -4.43
C CYS A 72 8.22 5.83 -3.56
N LEU A 73 8.13 6.69 -2.53
CA LEU A 73 9.23 6.93 -1.59
C LEU A 73 9.65 5.64 -0.88
N ARG A 74 8.68 4.82 -0.45
CA ARG A 74 8.94 3.49 0.11
C ARG A 74 9.73 2.63 -0.89
N ASP A 75 9.29 2.62 -2.15
CA ASP A 75 9.86 1.78 -3.20
C ASP A 75 11.27 2.24 -3.64
N LEU A 76 11.61 3.50 -3.41
CA LEU A 76 12.95 4.08 -3.58
C LEU A 76 13.86 3.88 -2.35
N GLY A 77 13.34 3.34 -1.25
CA GLY A 77 14.08 3.17 0.00
C GLY A 77 14.05 4.39 0.93
N GLU A 78 13.35 5.46 0.57
CA GLU A 78 13.10 6.62 1.42
C GLU A 78 11.98 6.34 2.43
N THR A 79 12.13 5.25 3.18
CA THR A 79 11.07 4.66 4.00
C THR A 79 10.66 5.55 5.16
N ASP A 80 11.57 6.36 5.72
CA ASP A 80 11.25 7.33 6.77
C ASP A 80 10.35 8.46 6.26
N ALA A 81 10.62 8.97 5.05
CA ALA A 81 9.77 9.99 4.42
C ALA A 81 8.38 9.41 4.10
N ALA A 82 8.32 8.18 3.59
CA ALA A 82 7.06 7.48 3.37
C ALA A 82 6.26 7.29 4.68
N VAL A 83 6.91 6.89 5.76
CA VAL A 83 6.26 6.73 7.08
C VAL A 83 5.74 8.07 7.59
N ALA A 84 6.52 9.14 7.50
CA ALA A 84 6.10 10.47 7.94
C ALA A 84 4.85 10.96 7.19
N GLU A 85 4.81 10.77 5.88
CA GLU A 85 3.65 11.14 5.05
C GLU A 85 2.41 10.33 5.45
N TYR A 86 2.56 9.01 5.66
CA TYR A 86 1.46 8.18 6.12
C TYR A 86 1.03 8.43 7.56
N ASP A 87 1.93 8.86 8.46
CA ASP A 87 1.58 9.28 9.81
C ASP A 87 0.62 10.50 9.76
N ALA A 88 0.87 11.46 8.86
CA ALA A 88 -0.04 12.57 8.60
C ALA A 88 -1.37 12.09 8.01
N LEU A 89 -1.33 11.27 6.95
CA LEU A 89 -2.55 10.76 6.28
C LEU A 89 -3.43 9.91 7.20
N VAL A 90 -2.84 9.08 8.06
CA VAL A 90 -3.58 8.30 9.07
C VAL A 90 -4.25 9.24 10.07
N SER A 91 -3.52 10.25 10.57
CA SER A 91 -4.05 11.22 11.53
C SER A 91 -5.25 11.99 10.95
N GLU A 92 -5.20 12.35 9.68
CA GLU A 92 -6.30 13.03 8.96
C GLU A 92 -7.52 12.11 8.72
N CYS A 93 -7.35 10.78 8.75
CA CYS A 93 -8.37 9.82 8.35
C CYS A 93 -9.00 9.05 9.51
N VAL A 94 -8.58 9.26 10.75
CA VAL A 94 -9.13 8.56 11.93
C VAL A 94 -10.66 8.72 12.00
N GLY A 95 -11.37 7.60 12.16
CA GLY A 95 -12.83 7.55 12.23
C GLY A 95 -13.54 7.71 10.88
N THR A 96 -12.81 7.87 9.77
CA THR A 96 -13.37 7.97 8.43
C THR A 96 -13.30 6.64 7.69
N GLY A 97 -14.07 6.49 6.61
CA GLY A 97 -13.99 5.30 5.73
C GLY A 97 -12.61 5.09 5.06
N HIS A 98 -11.71 6.07 5.14
CA HIS A 98 -10.34 5.95 4.60
C HIS A 98 -9.32 5.49 5.63
N GLU A 99 -9.67 5.39 6.92
CA GLU A 99 -8.73 5.02 7.99
C GLU A 99 -8.04 3.68 7.69
N ALA A 100 -8.83 2.67 7.32
CA ALA A 100 -8.32 1.33 7.03
C ALA A 100 -7.34 1.33 5.84
N VAL A 101 -7.57 2.17 4.83
CA VAL A 101 -6.67 2.27 3.67
C VAL A 101 -5.37 2.95 4.08
N MET A 102 -5.42 4.09 4.76
CA MET A 102 -4.20 4.82 5.15
C MET A 102 -3.34 4.01 6.12
N ARG A 103 -3.94 3.31 7.09
CA ARG A 103 -3.21 2.40 7.99
C ARG A 103 -2.60 1.21 7.27
N GLN A 104 -3.31 0.62 6.29
CA GLN A 104 -2.77 -0.48 5.48
C GLN A 104 -1.51 -0.04 4.73
N HIS A 105 -1.49 1.17 4.16
CA HIS A 105 -0.31 1.68 3.49
C HIS A 105 0.80 2.06 4.48
N ARG A 106 0.48 2.70 5.62
CA ARG A 106 1.45 3.00 6.66
C ARG A 106 2.15 1.74 7.17
N GLY A 107 1.39 0.67 7.43
CA GLY A 107 1.96 -0.62 7.85
C GLY A 107 2.98 -1.18 6.86
N LYS A 108 2.73 -1.04 5.55
CA LYS A 108 3.70 -1.44 4.50
C LYS A 108 4.96 -0.57 4.52
N ALA A 109 4.82 0.74 4.69
CA ALA A 109 5.96 1.65 4.81
C ALA A 109 6.78 1.38 6.08
N LEU A 110 6.11 1.09 7.20
CA LEU A 110 6.75 0.68 8.47
C LEU A 110 7.52 -0.62 8.32
N LEU A 111 6.97 -1.62 7.62
CA LEU A 111 7.69 -2.86 7.32
C LEU A 111 8.92 -2.64 6.44
N ALA A 112 8.84 -1.74 5.46
CA ALA A 112 10.00 -1.36 4.66
C ALA A 112 11.06 -0.63 5.50
N ALA A 113 10.64 0.13 6.51
CA ALA A 113 11.52 0.80 7.47
C ALA A 113 12.04 -0.11 8.61
N GLY A 114 11.74 -1.41 8.58
CA GLY A 114 12.13 -2.36 9.64
C GLY A 114 11.35 -2.23 10.97
N ARG A 115 10.27 -1.46 11.00
CA ARG A 115 9.46 -1.18 12.21
C ARG A 115 8.26 -2.13 12.30
N ALA A 116 8.54 -3.42 12.45
CA ALA A 116 7.53 -4.47 12.38
C ALA A 116 6.50 -4.42 13.52
N ASP A 117 6.90 -4.04 14.73
CA ASP A 117 6.04 -3.82 15.89
C ASP A 117 4.91 -2.82 15.58
N ARG A 118 5.26 -1.63 15.08
CA ARG A 118 4.29 -0.59 14.70
C ARG A 118 3.41 -1.03 13.53
N ALA A 119 3.96 -1.81 12.59
CA ALA A 119 3.19 -2.34 11.48
C ALA A 119 2.14 -3.37 11.94
N VAL A 120 2.46 -4.21 12.93
CA VAL A 120 1.51 -5.15 13.53
C VAL A 120 0.31 -4.42 14.12
N ASP A 121 0.53 -3.33 14.86
CA ASP A 121 -0.55 -2.53 15.44
C ASP A 121 -1.47 -1.94 14.36
N ASP A 122 -0.91 -1.41 13.26
CA ASP A 122 -1.71 -0.95 12.14
C ASP A 122 -2.50 -2.06 11.49
N PHE A 123 -1.89 -3.19 11.17
CA PHE A 123 -2.59 -4.26 10.47
C PHE A 123 -3.65 -4.93 11.33
N ARG A 124 -3.46 -5.03 12.66
CA ARG A 124 -4.53 -5.44 13.58
C ARG A 124 -5.73 -4.51 13.45
N ARG A 125 -5.48 -3.20 13.49
CA ARG A 125 -6.55 -2.21 13.35
C ARG A 125 -7.22 -2.27 11.98
N VAL A 126 -6.48 -2.48 10.91
CA VAL A 126 -7.05 -2.64 9.56
C VAL A 126 -7.93 -3.89 9.47
N VAL A 127 -7.51 -5.01 10.07
CA VAL A 127 -8.32 -6.24 10.11
C VAL A 127 -9.65 -5.96 10.81
N GLU A 128 -9.63 -5.32 11.99
CA GLU A 128 -10.85 -4.94 12.71
C GLU A 128 -11.79 -4.08 11.86
N LEU A 129 -11.25 -3.04 11.22
CA LEU A 129 -12.02 -2.11 10.39
C LEU A 129 -12.60 -2.75 9.13
N ARG A 130 -12.10 -3.91 8.71
CA ARG A 130 -12.53 -4.63 7.49
C ARG A 130 -13.31 -5.91 7.77
N LEU A 131 -13.58 -6.26 9.03
CA LEU A 131 -14.24 -7.53 9.39
C LEU A 131 -15.57 -7.73 8.66
N ASP A 132 -16.37 -6.67 8.55
CA ASP A 132 -17.69 -6.68 7.90
C ASP A 132 -17.68 -6.07 6.49
N GLY A 133 -16.49 -5.85 5.92
CA GLY A 133 -16.28 -5.19 4.64
C GLY A 133 -16.06 -6.15 3.48
N ASP A 134 -15.32 -5.67 2.47
CA ASP A 134 -14.91 -6.45 1.31
C ASP A 134 -13.99 -7.61 1.74
N PRO A 135 -14.35 -8.88 1.42
CA PRO A 135 -13.57 -10.05 1.81
C PRO A 135 -12.15 -10.07 1.21
N ASP A 136 -11.92 -9.49 0.03
CA ASP A 136 -10.61 -9.43 -0.60
C ASP A 136 -9.72 -8.40 0.12
N LEU A 137 -10.29 -7.26 0.52
CA LEU A 137 -9.58 -6.28 1.35
C LEU A 137 -9.25 -6.84 2.74
N LEU A 138 -10.12 -7.68 3.31
CA LEU A 138 -9.87 -8.37 4.57
C LEU A 138 -8.79 -9.45 4.41
N ALA A 139 -8.78 -10.20 3.30
CA ALA A 139 -7.74 -11.16 2.98
C ALA A 139 -6.36 -10.48 2.85
N SER A 140 -6.31 -9.34 2.15
CA SER A 140 -5.10 -8.51 2.04
C SER A 140 -4.61 -8.02 3.40
N ALA A 141 -5.51 -7.59 4.29
CA ALA A 141 -5.16 -7.15 5.64
C ALA A 141 -4.59 -8.29 6.51
N ARG A 142 -5.22 -9.48 6.43
CA ARG A 142 -4.76 -10.68 7.16
C ARG A 142 -3.41 -11.17 6.68
N LEU A 143 -3.16 -11.14 5.35
CA LEU A 143 -1.85 -11.42 4.77
C LEU A 143 -0.81 -10.46 5.34
N ALA A 144 -1.09 -9.16 5.32
CA ALA A 144 -0.17 -8.14 5.80
C ALA A 144 0.16 -8.31 7.30
N LEU A 145 -0.86 -8.60 8.13
CA LEU A 145 -0.67 -8.90 9.54
C LEU A 145 0.21 -10.14 9.76
N ALA A 146 0.00 -11.20 8.98
CA ALA A 146 0.80 -12.42 9.09
C ALA A 146 2.28 -12.17 8.74
N VAL A 147 2.55 -11.38 7.69
CA VAL A 147 3.91 -10.97 7.31
C VAL A 147 4.56 -10.12 8.42
N ALA A 148 3.83 -9.13 8.96
CA ALA A 148 4.35 -8.27 10.01
C ALA A 148 4.70 -9.05 11.29
N LEU A 149 3.82 -9.95 11.74
CA LEU A 149 4.08 -10.83 12.88
C LEU A 149 5.28 -11.76 12.67
N SER A 150 5.55 -12.17 11.43
CA SER A 150 6.75 -12.95 11.13
C SER A 150 8.02 -12.13 11.32
N ARG A 151 8.04 -10.90 10.78
CA ARG A 151 9.19 -9.98 10.86
C ARG A 151 9.43 -9.48 12.29
N GLU A 152 8.38 -9.23 13.07
CA GLU A 152 8.49 -8.86 14.48
C GLU A 152 9.24 -9.92 15.32
N ARG A 153 9.00 -11.21 15.03
CA ARG A 153 9.68 -12.33 15.72
C ARG A 153 11.09 -12.61 15.22
N THR A 154 11.47 -12.05 14.06
CA THR A 154 12.77 -12.23 13.42
C THR A 154 13.34 -10.87 13.06
N PRO A 155 13.73 -10.05 14.06
CA PRO A 155 14.42 -8.80 13.79
C PRO A 155 15.73 -9.12 13.05
N ASP A 156 15.89 -8.53 11.86
CA ASP A 156 17.12 -8.62 11.04
C ASP A 156 18.37 -8.14 11.79
#